data_AF-A0A1V5HBP3-F1
#
_entry.id   AF-A0A1V5HBP3-F1
#
_cell.length_a   1.000
_cell.length_b   1.000
_cell.length_c   1.000
_cell.angle_alpha   90.00
_cell.angle_beta   90.00
_cell.angle_gamma   90.00
#
_symmetry.space_group_name_H-M   'P 1'
#
loop_
_entity.id
_entity.type
_entity.pdbx_description
1 polymer ?
#
loop_
_entity_poly.entity_id
_entity_poly.type
_entity_poly.pdbx_seq_one_letter_code
_entity_poly.pdbx_strand_id
1 'polypeptide(L)'
;MESLASGPCLPGLGPLADALANGFVQLDVGGDGRWRAGRDGVRHILAPRDRKVEFIVFADHTLAYVTSAMGYPAIYPLREALFTPPVQAILMDLDGTSVHSERFWVWIIQQVTARLLGQPHFELEAADEPFVSGHSVSEHLQHCLRKYCPDRTVEEARRLYFEITHRELSEILAGGGRADAFTPAPGLKEFLLAVKGHGIRIGLVTSGLYEKAWPEIVSAFRVLGMGDPLDFYDAIISAGSAIRRGQVGTLGELEPKPHPWLYAETARVGLGIPPEASAGVIGIEDSSAGVVAIRLAGFAAIGVAGGNIASGGARPLLHAHVNELLDALPLILGQ
;
A
#
# COMPACT_ATOMS: atom_id res chain seq x y z
N MET A 1 -15.83 -8.11 -40.32
CA MET A 1 -15.05 -7.15 -39.52
C MET A 1 -14.10 -7.97 -38.67
N GLU A 2 -12.90 -8.21 -39.21
CA GLU A 2 -11.86 -8.98 -38.54
C GLU A 2 -11.30 -8.22 -37.33
N SER A 3 -11.06 -8.99 -36.27
CA SER A 3 -10.63 -8.57 -34.95
C SER A 3 -9.25 -7.90 -34.97
N LEU A 4 -9.21 -6.62 -34.58
CA LEU A 4 -7.98 -5.93 -34.19
C LEU A 4 -7.75 -6.18 -32.69
N ALA A 5 -7.05 -7.28 -32.35
CA ALA A 5 -6.16 -7.40 -31.17
C ALA A 5 -5.84 -8.89 -30.89
N SER A 6 -4.77 -9.43 -31.47
CA SER A 6 -4.19 -10.69 -30.98
C SER A 6 -2.67 -10.54 -30.87
N GLY A 7 -2.23 -9.66 -29.96
CA GLY A 7 -0.85 -9.64 -29.49
C GLY A 7 -0.55 -10.85 -28.59
N PRO A 8 0.73 -11.12 -28.26
CA PRO A 8 1.09 -12.22 -27.37
C PRO A 8 0.49 -11.99 -25.97
N CYS A 9 -0.14 -13.03 -25.42
CA CYS A 9 -0.57 -13.07 -24.02
C CYS A 9 0.62 -13.54 -23.16
N LEU A 10 0.93 -12.77 -22.13
CA LEU A 10 2.06 -12.99 -21.22
C LEU A 10 1.59 -13.77 -19.99
N PRO A 11 2.29 -14.85 -19.59
CA PRO A 11 1.91 -15.65 -18.42
C PRO A 11 1.72 -14.80 -17.16
N GLY A 12 0.50 -14.79 -16.61
CA GLY A 12 0.12 -14.05 -15.40
C GLY A 12 -0.03 -12.52 -15.53
N LEU A 13 0.22 -11.94 -16.72
CA LEU A 13 0.15 -10.50 -16.98
C LEU A 13 -0.88 -10.11 -18.06
N GLY A 14 -1.40 -11.07 -18.83
CA GLY A 14 -2.35 -10.78 -19.90
C GLY A 14 -1.68 -10.23 -21.17
N PRO A 15 -2.43 -9.55 -22.05
CA PRO A 15 -1.91 -9.09 -23.35
C PRO A 15 -0.78 -8.06 -23.23
N LEU A 16 0.32 -8.27 -23.97
CA LEU A 16 1.48 -7.35 -23.96
C LEU A 16 1.10 -5.91 -24.37
N ALA A 17 0.25 -5.77 -25.39
CA ALA A 17 -0.17 -4.47 -25.89
C ALA A 17 -0.89 -3.65 -24.80
N ASP A 18 -1.78 -4.30 -24.05
CA ASP A 18 -2.50 -3.68 -22.94
C ASP A 18 -1.55 -3.30 -21.82
N ALA A 19 -0.59 -4.17 -21.49
CA ALA A 19 0.39 -3.89 -20.46
C ALA A 19 1.21 -2.63 -20.77
N LEU A 20 1.72 -2.51 -22.00
CA LEU A 20 2.50 -1.34 -22.43
C LEU A 20 1.65 -0.07 -22.50
N ALA A 21 0.41 -0.16 -23.02
CA ALA A 21 -0.49 0.98 -23.12
C ALA A 21 -0.90 1.53 -21.74
N ASN A 22 -0.97 0.66 -20.72
CA ASN A 22 -1.51 1.00 -19.41
C ASN A 22 -0.45 1.25 -18.32
N GLY A 23 0.84 1.25 -18.66
CA GLY A 23 1.86 1.77 -17.75
C GLY A 23 3.15 0.97 -17.68
N PHE A 24 3.20 -0.25 -18.20
CA PHE A 24 4.46 -0.98 -18.25
C PHE A 24 5.41 -0.36 -19.27
N VAL A 25 6.70 -0.42 -18.94
CA VAL A 25 7.80 -0.07 -19.82
C VAL A 25 8.64 -1.30 -20.09
N GLN A 26 9.16 -1.42 -21.30
CA GLN A 26 10.04 -2.51 -21.69
C GLN A 26 11.49 -2.21 -21.34
N LEU A 27 12.22 -3.25 -20.95
CA LEU A 27 13.64 -3.22 -20.63
C LEU A 27 14.42 -4.21 -21.49
N ASP A 28 15.66 -3.84 -21.81
CA ASP A 28 16.60 -4.76 -22.46
C ASP A 28 17.29 -5.68 -21.45
N VAL A 29 17.55 -5.18 -20.24
CA VAL A 29 18.28 -5.87 -19.17
C VAL A 29 17.56 -5.64 -17.85
N GLY A 30 17.47 -6.69 -17.01
CA GLY A 30 16.81 -6.65 -15.71
C GLY A 30 17.41 -7.64 -14.71
N GLY A 31 16.88 -7.63 -13.49
CA GLY A 31 17.31 -8.43 -12.37
C GLY A 31 18.71 -8.12 -11.89
N ASP A 32 19.08 -6.84 -11.91
CA ASP A 32 20.44 -6.40 -11.60
C ASP A 32 21.47 -7.05 -12.53
N GLY A 33 21.19 -7.02 -13.84
CA GLY A 33 22.06 -7.54 -14.89
C GLY A 33 21.94 -9.05 -15.16
N ARG A 34 21.14 -9.78 -14.38
CA ARG A 34 21.01 -11.24 -14.50
C ARG A 34 20.26 -11.71 -15.75
N TRP A 35 19.34 -10.90 -16.28
CA TRP A 35 18.54 -11.26 -17.45
C TRP A 35 18.64 -10.22 -18.56
N ARG A 36 18.55 -10.70 -19.80
CA ARG A 36 18.49 -9.88 -21.00
C ARG A 36 17.38 -10.38 -21.91
N ALA A 37 16.53 -9.47 -22.38
CA ALA A 37 15.46 -9.81 -23.32
C ALA A 37 16.05 -10.45 -24.59
N GLY A 38 15.44 -11.54 -25.06
CA GLY A 38 15.89 -12.33 -26.21
C GLY A 38 17.03 -13.31 -25.92
N ARG A 39 17.48 -13.47 -24.67
CA ARG A 39 18.51 -14.44 -24.27
C ARG A 39 17.99 -15.43 -23.23
N ASP A 40 18.54 -16.64 -23.25
CA ASP A 40 18.32 -17.66 -22.22
C ASP A 40 16.83 -17.94 -21.92
N GLY A 41 15.98 -17.85 -22.96
CA GLY A 41 14.53 -18.08 -22.87
C GLY A 41 13.69 -16.86 -22.44
N VAL A 42 14.32 -15.74 -22.06
CA VAL A 42 13.62 -14.50 -21.69
C VAL A 42 13.05 -13.85 -22.95
N ARG A 43 11.73 -13.72 -23.03
CA ARG A 43 11.03 -13.08 -24.15
C ARG A 43 10.93 -11.56 -23.95
N HIS A 44 10.51 -11.15 -22.76
CA HIS A 44 10.35 -9.74 -22.41
C HIS A 44 10.84 -9.49 -20.99
N ILE A 45 11.31 -8.27 -20.76
CA ILE A 45 11.50 -7.73 -19.42
C ILE A 45 10.63 -6.48 -19.34
N LEU A 46 9.67 -6.47 -18.42
CA LEU A 46 8.70 -5.39 -18.26
C LEU A 46 8.79 -4.85 -16.84
N ALA A 47 8.49 -3.57 -16.63
CA ALA A 47 8.38 -3.00 -15.30
C ALA A 47 7.25 -1.95 -15.26
N PRO A 48 6.55 -1.78 -14.14
CA PRO A 48 5.80 -0.56 -13.89
C PRO A 48 6.73 0.66 -13.96
N ARG A 49 6.17 1.86 -14.15
CA ARG A 49 6.95 3.11 -14.26
C ARG A 49 7.74 3.43 -13.00
N ASP A 50 7.25 2.99 -11.83
CA ASP A 50 7.92 3.19 -10.55
C ASP A 50 9.19 2.32 -10.34
N ARG A 51 9.44 1.34 -11.24
CA ARG A 51 10.61 0.45 -11.21
C ARG A 51 10.78 -0.36 -9.92
N LYS A 52 9.73 -0.54 -9.12
CA LYS A 52 9.79 -1.33 -7.88
C LYS A 52 9.85 -2.84 -8.13
N VAL A 53 9.41 -3.28 -9.31
CA VAL A 53 9.43 -4.68 -9.73
C VAL A 53 9.74 -4.79 -11.22
N GLU A 54 10.47 -5.84 -11.59
CA GLU A 54 10.73 -6.20 -12.98
C GLU A 54 10.18 -7.61 -13.25
N PHE A 55 9.32 -7.72 -14.25
CA PHE A 55 8.74 -8.97 -14.70
C PHE A 55 9.61 -9.56 -15.82
N ILE A 56 10.28 -10.67 -15.51
CA ILE A 56 11.08 -11.47 -16.42
C ILE A 56 10.17 -12.53 -17.04
N VAL A 57 9.77 -12.29 -18.29
CA VAL A 57 8.73 -13.09 -18.95
C VAL A 57 9.36 -14.16 -19.84
N PHE A 58 9.06 -15.42 -19.55
CA PHE A 58 9.43 -16.59 -20.35
C PHE A 58 8.25 -17.04 -21.22
N ALA A 59 8.39 -18.20 -21.86
CA ALA A 59 7.34 -18.75 -22.72
C ALA A 59 6.10 -19.22 -21.95
N ASP A 60 6.32 -19.79 -20.76
CA ASP A 60 5.35 -20.54 -19.97
C ASP A 60 5.14 -19.98 -18.55
N HIS A 61 6.05 -19.11 -18.10
CA HIS A 61 5.97 -18.49 -16.78
C HIS A 61 6.55 -17.07 -16.78
N THR A 62 6.28 -16.34 -15.69
CA THR A 62 6.86 -15.02 -15.42
C THR A 62 7.47 -15.04 -14.02
N LEU A 63 8.69 -14.50 -13.89
CA LEU A 63 9.31 -14.22 -12.60
C LEU A 63 9.20 -12.72 -12.31
N ALA A 64 8.92 -12.37 -11.07
CA ALA A 64 8.92 -10.99 -10.59
C ALA A 64 10.16 -10.76 -9.72
N TYR A 65 11.07 -9.92 -10.20
CA TYR A 65 12.22 -9.45 -9.46
C TYR A 65 11.84 -8.15 -8.73
N VAL A 66 11.62 -8.24 -7.41
CA VAL A 66 11.36 -7.07 -6.58
C VAL A 66 12.69 -6.36 -6.33
N THR A 67 12.76 -5.11 -6.76
CA THR A 67 13.91 -4.25 -6.51
C THR A 67 13.86 -3.76 -5.08
N SER A 68 15.01 -3.70 -4.41
CA SER A 68 15.09 -3.21 -3.03
C SER A 68 16.05 -2.03 -2.99
N ALA A 69 15.54 -0.85 -2.65
CA ALA A 69 16.37 0.32 -2.36
C ALA A 69 17.34 0.08 -1.18
N MET A 70 17.01 -0.86 -0.29
CA MET A 70 17.83 -1.26 0.86
C MET A 70 18.76 -2.46 0.57
N GLY A 71 18.91 -2.88 -0.69
CA GLY A 71 19.88 -3.92 -1.08
C GLY A 71 19.49 -5.38 -0.85
N TYR A 72 18.22 -5.69 -0.54
CA TYR A 72 17.69 -7.05 -0.38
C TYR A 72 16.66 -7.41 -1.46
N PRO A 73 17.06 -7.57 -2.74
CA PRO A 73 16.13 -7.95 -3.80
C PRO A 73 15.65 -9.38 -3.62
N ALA A 74 14.47 -9.69 -4.17
CA ALA A 74 13.88 -11.03 -4.11
C ALA A 74 13.18 -11.41 -5.42
N ILE A 75 13.16 -12.70 -5.74
CA ILE A 75 12.53 -13.25 -6.94
C ILE A 75 11.32 -14.09 -6.54
N TYR A 76 10.18 -13.81 -7.16
CA TYR A 76 8.92 -14.54 -6.93
C TYR A 76 8.37 -15.08 -8.24
N PRO A 77 7.75 -16.27 -8.25
CA PRO A 77 6.92 -16.68 -9.38
C PRO A 77 5.66 -15.81 -9.43
N LEU A 78 5.32 -15.27 -10.59
CA LEU A 78 4.04 -14.58 -10.80
C LEU A 78 2.99 -15.59 -11.26
N ARG A 79 1.96 -15.78 -10.43
CA ARG A 79 0.81 -16.63 -10.77
C ARG A 79 -0.28 -15.82 -11.46
N GLU A 80 -1.07 -16.49 -12.30
CA GLU A 80 -2.32 -15.91 -12.81
C GLU A 80 -3.26 -15.58 -11.65
N ALA A 81 -3.79 -14.34 -11.62
CA ALA A 81 -4.85 -13.96 -10.70
C ALA A 81 -6.18 -14.40 -11.27
N LEU A 82 -6.70 -15.51 -10.77
CA LEU A 82 -8.09 -15.87 -11.01
C LEU A 82 -8.99 -15.05 -10.10
N PHE A 83 -10.20 -14.76 -10.59
CA PHE A 83 -11.23 -14.06 -9.84
C PHE A 83 -12.58 -14.72 -10.10
N THR A 84 -13.30 -15.06 -9.03
CA THR A 84 -14.61 -15.71 -9.09
C THR A 84 -15.52 -15.09 -8.06
N PRO A 85 -16.44 -14.20 -8.46
CA PRO A 85 -17.43 -13.64 -7.55
C PRO A 85 -18.65 -14.57 -7.39
N PRO A 86 -19.42 -14.47 -6.29
CA PRO A 86 -19.12 -13.66 -5.11
C PRO A 86 -17.89 -14.17 -4.37
N VAL A 87 -17.05 -13.25 -3.89
CA VAL A 87 -15.84 -13.62 -3.16
C VAL A 87 -16.15 -14.13 -1.75
N GLN A 88 -15.29 -14.99 -1.20
CA GLN A 88 -15.36 -15.44 0.18
C GLN A 88 -14.56 -14.54 1.15
N ALA A 89 -13.64 -13.73 0.63
CA ALA A 89 -12.86 -12.79 1.43
C ALA A 89 -12.33 -11.61 0.62
N ILE A 90 -12.12 -10.49 1.30
CA ILE A 90 -11.37 -9.35 0.80
C ILE A 90 -10.10 -9.14 1.64
N LEU A 91 -9.02 -8.69 1.00
CA LEU A 91 -7.81 -8.20 1.65
C LEU A 91 -7.70 -6.70 1.38
N MET A 92 -7.95 -5.89 2.40
CA MET A 92 -8.14 -4.46 2.25
C MET A 92 -6.96 -3.70 2.83
N ASP A 93 -6.41 -2.77 2.05
CA ASP A 93 -5.37 -1.87 2.54
C ASP A 93 -5.92 -0.79 3.50
N LEU A 94 -5.05 -0.26 4.37
CA LEU A 94 -5.38 0.80 5.32
C LEU A 94 -5.11 2.21 4.76
N ASP A 95 -3.83 2.57 4.58
CA ASP A 95 -3.39 3.93 4.30
C ASP A 95 -3.74 4.34 2.87
N GLY A 96 -4.51 5.42 2.69
CA GLY A 96 -4.95 5.89 1.36
C GLY A 96 -6.16 5.14 0.80
N THR A 97 -6.34 3.87 1.17
CA THR A 97 -7.50 3.05 0.79
C THR A 97 -8.67 3.13 1.78
N SER A 98 -8.43 2.86 3.06
CA SER A 98 -9.44 2.90 4.13
C SER A 98 -9.41 4.20 4.91
N VAL A 99 -8.23 4.79 5.12
CA VAL A 99 -8.02 5.95 5.98
C VAL A 99 -7.06 6.90 5.30
N HIS A 100 -7.41 8.18 5.27
CA HIS A 100 -6.55 9.27 4.85
C HIS A 100 -5.85 9.86 6.08
N SER A 101 -4.51 9.84 6.09
CA SER A 101 -3.67 10.22 7.23
C SER A 101 -2.65 11.32 6.90
N GLU A 102 -2.55 11.74 5.64
CA GLU A 102 -1.56 12.71 5.13
C GLU A 102 -1.63 14.04 5.87
N ARG A 103 -2.85 14.53 6.12
CA ARG A 103 -3.08 15.80 6.83
C ARG A 103 -2.52 15.77 8.25
N PHE A 104 -2.62 14.64 8.93
CA PHE A 104 -2.05 14.47 10.26
C PHE A 104 -0.53 14.45 10.22
N TRP A 105 0.07 13.76 9.24
CA TRP A 105 1.53 13.73 9.09
C TRP A 105 2.11 15.11 8.75
N VAL A 106 1.47 15.86 7.85
CA VAL A 106 1.83 17.27 7.57
C VAL A 106 1.74 18.12 8.84
N TRP A 107 0.68 17.93 9.62
CA TRP A 107 0.52 18.64 10.89
C TRP A 107 1.64 18.30 11.90
N ILE A 108 2.07 17.04 12.00
CA ILE A 108 3.23 16.67 12.84
C ILE A 108 4.49 17.44 12.39
N ILE A 109 4.75 17.54 11.08
CA ILE A 109 5.89 18.31 10.54
C ILE A 109 5.78 19.80 10.92
N GLN A 110 4.58 20.37 10.84
CA GLN A 110 4.32 21.72 11.33
C GLN A 110 4.64 21.86 12.82
N GLN A 111 4.21 20.93 13.67
CA GLN A 111 4.47 20.96 15.11
C GLN A 111 5.98 20.86 15.43
N VAL A 112 6.73 20.06 14.67
CA VAL A 112 8.20 20.00 14.80
C VAL A 112 8.80 21.38 14.49
N THR A 113 8.38 21.99 13.39
CA THR A 113 8.88 23.30 12.95
C THR A 113 8.53 24.40 13.96
N ALA A 114 7.29 24.41 14.46
CA ALA A 114 6.81 25.29 15.53
C ALA A 114 7.70 25.19 16.79
N ARG A 115 8.06 23.96 17.19
CA ARG A 115 8.93 23.71 18.35
C ARG A 115 10.37 24.17 18.11
N LEU A 116 10.93 23.95 16.93
CA LEU A 116 12.28 24.41 16.58
C LEU A 116 12.39 25.95 16.55
N LEU A 117 11.32 26.61 16.12
CA LEU A 117 11.19 28.07 16.09
C LEU A 117 10.87 28.70 17.46
N GLY A 118 10.37 27.91 18.41
CA GLY A 118 9.78 28.44 19.66
C GLY A 118 8.48 29.22 19.41
N GLN A 119 7.78 28.95 18.30
CA GLN A 119 6.57 29.64 17.87
C GLN A 119 5.38 28.68 17.89
N PRO A 120 4.56 28.65 18.96
CA PRO A 120 3.49 27.65 19.12
C PRO A 120 2.34 27.79 18.12
N HIS A 121 2.20 28.96 17.48
CA HIS A 121 1.17 29.25 16.48
C HIS A 121 1.72 29.23 15.04
N PHE A 122 2.87 28.60 14.82
CA PHE A 122 3.43 28.46 13.48
C PHE A 122 2.54 27.58 12.60
N GLU A 123 2.33 28.02 11.36
CA GLU A 123 1.62 27.30 10.31
C GLU A 123 2.50 27.22 9.06
N LEU A 124 2.48 26.06 8.39
CA LEU A 124 3.13 25.91 7.09
C LEU A 124 2.36 26.74 6.05
N GLU A 125 3.09 27.33 5.11
CA GLU A 125 2.48 28.09 4.03
C GLU A 125 2.00 27.15 2.92
N ALA A 126 1.06 27.59 2.09
CA ALA A 126 0.63 26.83 0.91
C ALA A 126 1.81 26.49 -0.03
N ALA A 127 2.87 27.32 -0.05
CA ALA A 127 4.08 27.06 -0.81
C ALA A 127 4.91 25.87 -0.30
N ASP A 128 4.66 25.39 0.92
CA ASP A 128 5.35 24.22 1.49
C ASP A 128 4.69 22.90 1.12
N GLU A 129 3.39 22.91 0.78
CA GLU A 129 2.60 21.71 0.49
C GLU A 129 3.31 20.72 -0.47
N PRO A 130 3.91 21.17 -1.60
CA PRO A 130 4.61 20.26 -2.51
C PRO A 130 5.82 19.55 -1.90
N PHE A 131 6.37 20.05 -0.79
CA PHE A 131 7.57 19.54 -0.13
C PHE A 131 7.28 18.80 1.17
N VAL A 132 6.08 18.99 1.74
CA VAL A 132 5.64 18.35 2.98
C VAL A 132 4.59 17.26 2.77
N SER A 133 4.26 16.96 1.51
CA SER A 133 3.36 15.88 1.10
C SER A 133 4.04 14.92 0.12
N GLY A 134 3.85 13.61 0.28
CA GLY A 134 4.34 12.60 -0.67
C GLY A 134 5.85 12.34 -0.69
N HIS A 135 6.60 12.80 0.32
CA HIS A 135 8.05 12.55 0.46
C HIS A 135 8.35 11.78 1.76
N SER A 136 9.62 11.41 1.97
CA SER A 136 10.04 10.83 3.24
C SER A 136 10.04 11.87 4.37
N VAL A 137 9.89 11.40 5.61
CA VAL A 137 9.99 12.26 6.81
C VAL A 137 11.28 13.09 6.81
N SER A 138 12.41 12.50 6.43
CA SER A 138 13.68 13.21 6.37
C SER A 138 13.67 14.34 5.33
N GLU A 139 13.05 14.13 4.17
CA GLU A 139 12.93 15.17 3.14
C GLU A 139 12.02 16.31 3.59
N HIS A 140 10.87 16.00 4.20
CA HIS A 140 9.97 17.00 4.78
C HIS A 140 10.69 17.87 5.83
N LEU A 141 11.38 17.23 6.78
CA LEU A 141 12.12 17.91 7.82
C LEU A 141 13.27 18.76 7.24
N GLN A 142 14.00 18.25 6.25
CA GLN A 142 15.06 19.00 5.58
C GLN A 142 14.53 20.25 4.87
N HIS A 143 13.37 20.17 4.22
CA HIS A 143 12.72 21.35 3.63
C HIS A 143 12.42 22.41 4.69
N CYS A 144 11.73 22.02 5.77
CA CYS A 144 11.37 22.94 6.85
C CYS A 144 12.61 23.54 7.53
N LEU A 145 13.67 22.76 7.74
CA LEU A 145 14.94 23.25 8.26
C LEU A 145 15.54 24.32 7.34
N ARG A 146 15.68 24.02 6.04
CA ARG A 146 16.24 24.99 5.07
C ARG A 146 15.45 26.29 5.01
N LYS A 147 14.11 26.22 5.05
CA LYS A 147 13.25 27.39 4.90
C LYS A 147 13.10 28.21 6.18
N TYR A 148 12.91 27.54 7.31
CA TYR A 148 12.46 28.20 8.56
C TYR A 148 13.51 28.21 9.66
N CYS A 149 14.35 27.19 9.75
CA CYS A 149 15.28 27.02 10.87
C CYS A 149 16.65 26.51 10.38
N PRO A 150 17.37 27.29 9.55
CA PRO A 150 18.59 26.84 8.88
C PRO A 150 19.75 26.53 9.85
N ASP A 151 19.70 27.08 11.06
CA ASP A 151 20.70 26.85 12.11
C ASP A 151 20.46 25.54 12.89
N ARG A 152 19.40 24.79 12.58
CA ARG A 152 19.01 23.55 13.26
C ARG A 152 19.43 22.31 12.46
N THR A 153 19.52 21.17 13.14
CA THR A 153 19.95 19.91 12.52
C THR A 153 18.79 18.96 12.24
N VAL A 154 18.98 18.07 11.26
CA VAL A 154 18.02 17.01 10.92
C VAL A 154 17.84 16.05 12.10
N GLU A 155 18.90 15.78 12.85
CA GLU A 155 18.87 14.90 14.02
C GLU A 155 17.99 15.48 15.13
N GLU A 156 18.09 16.79 15.38
CA GLU A 156 17.22 17.47 16.35
C GLU A 156 15.75 17.42 15.91
N ALA A 157 15.48 17.72 14.63
CA ALA A 157 14.15 17.69 14.06
C ALA A 157 13.53 16.28 14.12
N ARG A 158 14.31 15.23 13.81
CA ARG A 158 13.85 13.84 13.88
C ARG A 158 13.53 13.41 15.30
N ARG A 159 14.35 13.81 16.29
CA ARG A 159 14.06 13.53 17.70
C ARG A 159 12.72 14.13 18.12
N LEU A 160 12.47 15.39 17.77
CA LEU A 160 11.19 16.06 18.04
C LEU A 160 10.02 15.42 17.30
N TYR A 161 10.22 15.05 16.03
CA TYR A 161 9.21 14.34 15.23
C TYR A 161 8.72 13.08 15.93
N PHE A 162 9.64 12.22 16.36
CA PHE A 162 9.28 10.99 17.06
C PHE A 162 8.65 11.26 18.43
N GLU A 163 9.16 12.23 19.20
CA GLU A 163 8.60 12.61 20.51
C GLU A 163 7.14 13.06 20.38
N ILE A 164 6.87 13.99 19.47
CA ILE A 164 5.53 14.51 19.20
C ILE A 164 4.63 13.37 18.70
N THR A 165 5.08 12.62 17.69
CA THR A 165 4.30 11.51 17.11
C THR A 165 3.87 10.51 18.18
N HIS A 166 4.79 10.06 19.04
CA HIS A 166 4.47 9.10 20.10
C HIS A 166 3.44 9.65 21.08
N ARG A 167 3.55 10.92 21.47
CA ARG A 167 2.58 11.57 22.35
C ARG A 167 1.19 11.61 21.70
N GLU A 168 1.08 12.13 20.49
CA GLU A 168 -0.20 12.32 19.79
C GLU A 168 -0.92 10.99 19.54
N LEU A 169 -0.19 9.97 19.07
CA LEU A 169 -0.74 8.65 18.84
C LEU A 169 -1.20 7.98 20.15
N SER A 170 -0.47 8.19 21.26
CA SER A 170 -0.87 7.70 22.58
C SER A 170 -2.14 8.39 23.09
N GLU A 171 -2.28 9.69 22.87
CA GLU A 171 -3.49 10.44 23.24
C GLU A 171 -4.71 9.97 22.44
N ILE A 172 -4.55 9.73 21.13
CA ILE A 172 -5.59 9.17 20.27
C ILE A 172 -6.07 7.80 20.80
N LEU A 173 -5.13 6.92 21.15
CA LEU A 173 -5.45 5.61 21.73
C LEU A 173 -6.16 5.72 23.09
N ALA A 174 -5.78 6.69 23.92
CA ALA A 174 -6.42 6.96 25.21
C ALA A 174 -7.84 7.57 25.11
N GLY A 175 -8.35 7.81 23.91
CA GLY A 175 -9.68 8.42 23.71
C GLY A 175 -9.65 9.94 23.57
N GLY A 176 -8.48 10.56 23.74
CA GLY A 176 -8.25 11.98 23.54
C GLY A 176 -7.61 12.27 22.19
N GLY A 177 -6.72 13.25 22.17
CA GLY A 177 -5.99 13.65 20.98
C GLY A 177 -6.87 14.33 19.93
N ARG A 178 -6.32 14.44 18.73
CA ARG A 178 -6.95 15.15 17.61
C ARG A 178 -8.03 14.29 16.93
N ALA A 179 -9.29 14.70 17.03
CA ALA A 179 -10.44 13.95 16.51
C ALA A 179 -10.46 13.83 14.97
N ASP A 180 -9.86 14.78 14.25
CA ASP A 180 -9.70 14.82 12.79
C ASP A 180 -8.35 14.27 12.32
N ALA A 181 -7.59 13.58 13.17
CA ALA A 181 -6.27 13.04 12.81
C ALA A 181 -6.34 12.06 11.63
N PHE A 182 -7.36 11.19 11.63
CA PHE A 182 -7.49 10.12 10.66
C PHE A 182 -8.89 10.14 10.10
N THR A 183 -9.00 10.45 8.80
CA THR A 183 -10.30 10.59 8.14
C THR A 183 -10.61 9.28 7.41
N PRO A 184 -11.67 8.55 7.80
CA PRO A 184 -12.12 7.38 7.05
C PRO A 184 -12.43 7.74 5.59
N ALA A 185 -12.13 6.82 4.68
CA ALA A 185 -12.50 6.96 3.28
C ALA A 185 -14.02 7.13 3.12
N PRO A 186 -14.50 7.92 2.14
CA PRO A 186 -15.92 8.06 1.85
C PRO A 186 -16.60 6.69 1.66
N GLY A 187 -17.74 6.49 2.32
CA GLY A 187 -18.51 5.25 2.21
C GLY A 187 -17.89 4.03 2.91
N LEU A 188 -16.78 4.18 3.67
CA LEU A 188 -16.10 3.04 4.29
C LEU A 188 -17.03 2.23 5.20
N LYS A 189 -17.82 2.88 6.05
CA LYS A 189 -18.74 2.18 6.97
C LYS A 189 -19.78 1.38 6.20
N GLU A 190 -20.41 2.00 5.21
CA GLU A 190 -21.40 1.39 4.35
C GLU A 190 -20.82 0.18 3.61
N PHE A 191 -19.62 0.33 3.07
CA PHE A 191 -18.88 -0.74 2.40
C PHE A 191 -18.60 -1.91 3.36
N LEU A 192 -17.99 -1.65 4.51
CA LEU A 192 -17.63 -2.69 5.49
C LEU A 192 -18.86 -3.44 6.01
N LEU A 193 -19.95 -2.71 6.32
CA LEU A 193 -21.21 -3.32 6.76
C LEU A 193 -21.86 -4.16 5.65
N ALA A 194 -21.81 -3.71 4.39
CA ALA A 194 -22.33 -4.47 3.27
C ALA A 194 -21.55 -5.78 3.06
N VAL A 195 -20.22 -5.72 3.09
CA VAL A 195 -19.34 -6.90 2.96
C VAL A 195 -19.61 -7.91 4.07
N LYS A 196 -19.64 -7.46 5.33
CA LYS A 196 -19.98 -8.34 6.48
C LYS A 196 -21.40 -8.88 6.42
N GLY A 197 -22.36 -8.07 5.96
CA GLY A 197 -23.76 -8.48 5.77
C GLY A 197 -23.92 -9.64 4.78
N HIS A 198 -22.98 -9.81 3.85
CA HIS A 198 -22.93 -10.94 2.90
C HIS A 198 -22.06 -12.11 3.38
N GLY A 199 -21.56 -12.08 4.63
CA GLY A 199 -20.73 -13.15 5.19
C GLY A 199 -19.32 -13.22 4.59
N ILE A 200 -18.87 -12.15 3.93
CA ILE A 200 -17.53 -12.07 3.34
C ILE A 200 -16.52 -11.68 4.42
N ARG A 201 -15.42 -12.42 4.51
CA ARG A 201 -14.37 -12.17 5.49
C ARG A 201 -13.49 -10.99 5.09
N ILE A 202 -13.00 -10.24 6.06
CA ILE A 202 -12.20 -9.03 5.85
C ILE A 202 -10.86 -9.18 6.57
N GLY A 203 -9.79 -9.24 5.78
CA GLY A 203 -8.43 -9.07 6.28
C GLY A 203 -7.95 -7.64 6.04
N LEU A 204 -7.67 -6.88 7.10
CA LEU A 204 -7.07 -5.55 7.01
C LEU A 204 -5.54 -5.67 6.94
N VAL A 205 -4.92 -4.97 6.00
CA VAL A 205 -3.50 -5.09 5.68
C VAL A 205 -2.84 -3.72 5.62
N THR A 206 -1.74 -3.50 6.32
CA THR A 206 -0.97 -2.24 6.23
C THR A 206 0.53 -2.46 6.28
N SER A 207 1.27 -1.65 5.52
CA SER A 207 2.73 -1.54 5.63
C SER A 207 3.18 -0.68 6.81
N GLY A 208 2.26 -0.02 7.51
CA GLY A 208 2.56 0.75 8.71
C GLY A 208 2.97 -0.17 9.86
N LEU A 209 3.97 0.23 10.64
CA LEU A 209 4.29 -0.42 11.92
C LEU A 209 3.10 -0.29 12.87
N TYR A 210 2.95 -1.26 13.78
CA TYR A 210 1.86 -1.33 14.75
C TYR A 210 1.65 -0.02 15.51
N GLU A 211 2.74 0.61 15.96
CA GLU A 211 2.70 1.88 16.71
C GLU A 211 2.07 3.04 15.95
N LYS A 212 2.07 2.99 14.60
CA LYS A 212 1.42 3.95 13.71
C LYS A 212 0.02 3.46 13.33
N ALA A 213 -0.05 2.26 12.78
CA ALA A 213 -1.24 1.70 12.17
C ALA A 213 -2.38 1.49 13.18
N TRP A 214 -2.07 1.01 14.39
CA TRP A 214 -3.11 0.69 15.36
C TRP A 214 -3.91 1.93 15.82
N PRO A 215 -3.28 3.06 16.19
CA PRO A 215 -4.00 4.32 16.41
C PRO A 215 -4.90 4.75 15.24
N GLU A 216 -4.45 4.58 14.00
CA GLU A 216 -5.23 4.94 12.80
C GLU A 216 -6.52 4.12 12.71
N ILE A 217 -6.40 2.79 12.87
CA ILE A 217 -7.52 1.84 12.84
C ILE A 217 -8.54 2.18 13.93
N VAL A 218 -8.08 2.32 15.18
CA VAL A 218 -8.93 2.62 16.33
C VAL A 218 -9.63 3.97 16.17
N SER A 219 -8.91 4.99 15.72
CA SER A 219 -9.47 6.33 15.50
C SER A 219 -10.55 6.31 14.41
N ALA A 220 -10.27 5.65 13.28
CA ALA A 220 -11.24 5.53 12.19
C ALA A 220 -12.53 4.83 12.67
N PHE A 221 -12.42 3.73 13.41
CA PHE A 221 -13.58 3.03 13.96
C PHE A 221 -14.37 3.86 14.97
N ARG A 222 -13.68 4.68 15.76
CA ARG A 222 -14.31 5.63 16.68
C ARG A 222 -15.11 6.69 15.92
N VAL A 223 -14.53 7.28 14.87
CA VAL A 223 -15.20 8.27 14.00
C VAL A 223 -16.43 7.66 13.32
N LEU A 224 -16.32 6.42 12.84
CA LEU A 224 -17.43 5.71 12.20
C LEU A 224 -18.47 5.16 13.19
N GLY A 225 -18.18 5.15 14.49
CA GLY A 225 -19.03 4.55 15.52
C GLY A 225 -19.25 3.05 15.27
N MET A 226 -18.17 2.31 14.99
CA MET A 226 -18.21 0.89 14.61
C MET A 226 -17.77 -0.08 15.72
N GLY A 227 -17.47 0.42 16.93
CA GLY A 227 -17.03 -0.42 18.05
C GLY A 227 -15.54 -0.74 18.01
N ASP A 228 -15.16 -1.89 18.57
CA ASP A 228 -13.77 -2.37 18.57
C ASP A 228 -13.40 -2.97 17.20
N PRO A 229 -12.34 -2.50 16.53
CA PRO A 229 -11.84 -3.11 15.30
C PRO A 229 -11.53 -4.61 15.42
N LEU A 230 -11.12 -5.09 16.60
CA LEU A 230 -10.81 -6.50 16.84
C LEU A 230 -12.04 -7.41 16.80
N ASP A 231 -13.22 -6.85 17.12
CA ASP A 231 -14.49 -7.58 17.03
C ASP A 231 -15.03 -7.59 15.59
N PHE A 232 -14.56 -6.67 14.74
CA PHE A 232 -15.07 -6.48 13.40
C PHE A 232 -14.24 -7.21 12.33
N TYR A 233 -12.94 -6.97 12.26
CA TYR A 233 -12.08 -7.58 11.23
C TYR A 233 -11.80 -9.06 11.56
N ASP A 234 -11.81 -9.92 10.54
CA ASP A 234 -11.48 -11.35 10.74
C ASP A 234 -9.97 -11.58 10.87
N ALA A 235 -9.17 -10.68 10.28
CA ALA A 235 -7.73 -10.62 10.48
C ALA A 235 -7.24 -9.18 10.31
N ILE A 236 -6.19 -8.82 11.05
CA ILE A 236 -5.49 -7.54 10.91
C ILE A 236 -3.99 -7.85 10.90
N ILE A 237 -3.27 -7.36 9.88
CA ILE A 237 -1.81 -7.42 9.84
C ILE A 237 -1.22 -6.03 9.66
N SER A 238 -0.15 -5.75 10.38
CA SER A 238 0.71 -4.59 10.22
C SER A 238 2.12 -5.02 9.82
N ALA A 239 3.02 -4.07 9.51
CA ALA A 239 4.45 -4.36 9.36
C ALA A 239 5.16 -4.63 10.70
N GLY A 240 4.39 -4.97 11.76
CA GLY A 240 4.87 -5.36 13.07
C GLY A 240 5.53 -4.23 13.86
N SER A 241 6.60 -4.51 14.59
CA SER A 241 7.22 -3.61 15.57
C SER A 241 8.65 -3.25 15.20
N ALA A 242 9.01 -1.97 15.40
CA ALA A 242 10.35 -1.46 15.14
C ALA A 242 11.44 -2.21 15.91
N ILE A 243 12.61 -2.40 15.28
CA ILE A 243 13.80 -2.92 15.94
C ILE A 243 14.43 -1.81 16.79
N ARG A 244 14.52 -2.04 18.12
CA ARG A 244 15.09 -1.08 19.09
C ARG A 244 16.05 -1.78 20.04
N ARG A 245 17.06 -1.05 20.51
CA ARG A 245 18.03 -1.59 21.49
C ARG A 245 17.29 -2.05 22.75
N GLY A 246 17.50 -3.31 23.15
CA GLY A 246 16.91 -3.88 24.36
C GLY A 246 15.44 -4.30 24.22
N GLN A 247 14.91 -4.36 23.00
CA GLN A 247 13.53 -4.79 22.72
C GLN A 247 13.52 -5.78 21.56
N VAL A 248 12.48 -6.62 21.51
CA VAL A 248 12.22 -7.49 20.36
C VAL A 248 11.52 -6.66 19.29
N GLY A 249 12.06 -6.67 18.06
CA GLY A 249 11.36 -6.19 16.87
C GLY A 249 10.85 -7.36 16.05
N THR A 250 10.09 -7.06 15.00
CA THR A 250 9.64 -8.06 14.02
C THR A 250 10.29 -7.81 12.67
N LEU A 251 10.06 -8.73 11.73
CA LEU A 251 10.17 -8.40 10.32
C LEU A 251 9.17 -7.27 10.01
N GLY A 252 9.60 -6.30 9.21
CA GLY A 252 8.92 -5.03 9.05
C GLY A 252 9.45 -4.32 7.82
N GLU A 253 10.18 -3.22 7.99
CA GLU A 253 10.69 -2.31 6.94
C GLU A 253 11.29 -2.95 5.66
N LEU A 254 11.90 -4.13 5.74
CA LEU A 254 12.45 -4.84 4.56
C LEU A 254 11.41 -5.71 3.82
N GLU A 255 10.38 -6.17 4.51
CA GLU A 255 9.37 -7.09 4.02
C GLU A 255 7.98 -6.49 3.69
N PRO A 256 7.74 -5.16 3.75
CA PRO A 256 6.43 -4.64 3.43
C PRO A 256 6.26 -4.60 1.91
N LYS A 257 5.15 -4.02 1.45
CA LYS A 257 4.84 -3.85 0.02
C LYS A 257 6.04 -3.20 -0.72
N PRO A 258 6.48 -3.74 -1.86
CA PRO A 258 5.75 -4.62 -2.78
C PRO A 258 5.92 -6.13 -2.53
N HIS A 259 6.57 -6.55 -1.44
CA HIS A 259 6.67 -7.97 -1.10
C HIS A 259 5.28 -8.55 -0.76
N PRO A 260 5.03 -9.85 -1.07
CA PRO A 260 3.70 -10.44 -0.95
C PRO A 260 3.28 -10.74 0.49
N TRP A 261 4.21 -10.69 1.44
CA TRP A 261 4.08 -11.38 2.73
C TRP A 261 2.90 -10.90 3.56
N LEU A 262 2.62 -9.61 3.63
CA LEU A 262 1.49 -9.09 4.40
C LEU A 262 0.14 -9.65 3.88
N TYR A 263 -0.05 -9.67 2.56
CA TYR A 263 -1.28 -10.22 1.97
C TYR A 263 -1.33 -11.74 2.05
N ALA A 264 -0.20 -12.42 1.78
CA ALA A 264 -0.12 -13.88 1.84
C ALA A 264 -0.37 -14.40 3.26
N GLU A 265 0.23 -13.78 4.28
CA GLU A 265 0.06 -14.12 5.69
C GLU A 265 -1.38 -13.88 6.14
N THR A 266 -1.97 -12.73 5.79
CA THR A 266 -3.37 -12.42 6.11
C THR A 266 -4.31 -13.46 5.52
N ALA A 267 -4.17 -13.80 4.24
CA ALA A 267 -5.04 -14.78 3.60
C ALA A 267 -4.81 -16.19 4.15
N ARG A 268 -3.56 -16.66 4.19
CA ARG A 268 -3.23 -18.06 4.50
C ARG A 268 -3.34 -18.37 5.98
N VAL A 269 -2.81 -17.49 6.84
CA VAL A 269 -2.72 -17.71 8.28
C VAL A 269 -3.86 -17.01 9.00
N GLY A 270 -4.08 -15.73 8.73
CA GLY A 270 -5.14 -14.94 9.38
C GLY A 270 -6.55 -15.43 9.05
N LEU A 271 -6.83 -15.68 7.77
CA LEU A 271 -8.14 -16.12 7.30
C LEU A 271 -8.21 -17.64 7.03
N GLY A 272 -7.11 -18.39 7.14
CA GLY A 272 -7.09 -19.83 6.89
C GLY A 272 -7.41 -20.23 5.45
N ILE A 273 -7.21 -19.34 4.47
CA ILE A 273 -7.55 -19.58 3.07
C ILE A 273 -6.45 -20.40 2.40
N PRO A 274 -6.76 -21.57 1.81
CA PRO A 274 -5.75 -22.36 1.11
C PRO A 274 -5.53 -21.83 -0.32
N PRO A 275 -4.36 -22.12 -0.95
CA PRO A 275 -4.02 -21.62 -2.28
C PRO A 275 -5.05 -21.94 -3.37
N GLU A 276 -5.68 -23.10 -3.31
CA GLU A 276 -6.73 -23.54 -4.26
C GLU A 276 -8.02 -22.69 -4.19
N ALA A 277 -8.22 -21.94 -3.11
CA ALA A 277 -9.36 -21.04 -2.94
C ALA A 277 -9.02 -19.57 -3.25
N SER A 278 -7.84 -19.28 -3.83
CA SER A 278 -7.39 -17.90 -4.09
C SER A 278 -8.29 -17.13 -5.05
N ALA A 279 -8.99 -17.82 -5.98
CA ALA A 279 -9.90 -17.20 -6.92
C ALA A 279 -11.11 -16.52 -6.25
N GLY A 280 -11.49 -17.00 -5.05
CA GLY A 280 -12.54 -16.39 -4.22
C GLY A 280 -12.02 -15.29 -3.30
N VAL A 281 -10.82 -14.75 -3.52
CA VAL A 281 -10.21 -13.69 -2.72
C VAL A 281 -9.79 -12.55 -3.63
N ILE A 282 -10.07 -11.31 -3.19
CA ILE A 282 -9.65 -10.11 -3.92
C ILE A 282 -8.99 -9.10 -2.98
N GLY A 283 -7.88 -8.52 -3.43
CA GLY A 283 -7.23 -7.41 -2.74
C GLY A 283 -7.77 -6.07 -3.20
N ILE A 284 -7.80 -5.08 -2.31
CA ILE A 284 -8.24 -3.70 -2.59
C ILE A 284 -7.13 -2.74 -2.15
N GLU A 285 -6.68 -1.87 -3.05
CA GLU A 285 -5.48 -1.04 -2.87
C GLU A 285 -5.53 0.25 -3.70
N ASP A 286 -4.83 1.31 -3.29
CA ASP A 286 -4.74 2.59 -3.99
C ASP A 286 -3.33 2.90 -4.56
N SER A 287 -2.34 2.07 -4.24
CA SER A 287 -0.91 2.22 -4.53
C SER A 287 -0.36 1.15 -5.49
N SER A 288 0.65 1.56 -6.27
CA SER A 288 1.38 0.66 -7.18
C SER A 288 2.06 -0.50 -6.44
N ALA A 289 2.69 -0.20 -5.30
CA ALA A 289 3.43 -1.20 -4.53
C ALA A 289 2.50 -2.27 -3.93
N GLY A 290 1.33 -1.87 -3.43
CA GLY A 290 0.41 -2.85 -2.87
C GLY A 290 -0.35 -3.65 -3.91
N VAL A 291 -0.69 -3.07 -5.07
CA VAL A 291 -1.18 -3.87 -6.21
C VAL A 291 -0.18 -4.96 -6.59
N VAL A 292 1.11 -4.63 -6.67
CA VAL A 292 2.16 -5.63 -6.89
C VAL A 292 2.15 -6.68 -5.77
N ALA A 293 2.12 -6.26 -4.51
CA ALA A 293 2.10 -7.20 -3.37
C ALA A 293 0.90 -8.17 -3.41
N ILE A 294 -0.30 -7.69 -3.73
CA ILE A 294 -1.51 -8.52 -3.90
C ILE A 294 -1.29 -9.55 -5.03
N ARG A 295 -0.76 -9.11 -6.18
CA ARG A 295 -0.51 -9.99 -7.32
C ARG A 295 0.56 -11.03 -7.04
N LEU A 296 1.64 -10.65 -6.35
CA LEU A 296 2.69 -11.58 -5.93
C LEU A 296 2.20 -12.57 -4.86
N ALA A 297 1.24 -12.16 -4.03
CA ALA A 297 0.56 -13.06 -3.10
C ALA A 297 -0.42 -14.04 -3.80
N GLY A 298 -0.68 -13.84 -5.10
CA GLY A 298 -1.47 -14.74 -5.94
C GLY A 298 -2.96 -14.40 -6.03
N PHE A 299 -3.34 -13.18 -5.68
CA PHE A 299 -4.74 -12.72 -5.69
C PHE A 299 -5.00 -11.70 -6.80
N ALA A 300 -6.26 -11.58 -7.22
CA ALA A 300 -6.72 -10.47 -8.05
C ALA A 300 -6.74 -9.16 -7.24
N ALA A 301 -6.65 -8.01 -7.91
CA ALA A 301 -6.61 -6.70 -7.28
C ALA A 301 -7.66 -5.74 -7.87
N ILE A 302 -8.42 -5.07 -7.02
CA ILE A 302 -9.19 -3.87 -7.36
C ILE A 302 -8.38 -2.66 -6.93
N GLY A 303 -8.11 -1.76 -7.88
CA GLY A 303 -7.50 -0.48 -7.59
C GLY A 303 -8.55 0.55 -7.22
N VAL A 304 -8.34 1.32 -6.16
CA VAL A 304 -9.16 2.49 -5.79
C VAL A 304 -8.42 3.77 -6.19
N ALA A 305 -9.15 4.78 -6.64
CA ALA A 305 -8.57 6.08 -6.95
C ALA A 305 -8.06 6.79 -5.68
N GLY A 306 -7.11 7.73 -5.85
CA GLY A 306 -6.58 8.56 -4.76
C GLY A 306 -5.08 8.37 -4.53
N GLY A 307 -4.56 7.16 -4.75
CA GLY A 307 -3.14 6.87 -4.65
C GLY A 307 -2.38 6.92 -5.98
N ASN A 308 -1.32 6.12 -6.09
CA ASN A 308 -0.33 6.21 -7.16
C ASN A 308 -0.31 5.05 -8.16
N ILE A 309 -1.36 4.20 -8.22
CA ILE A 309 -1.44 3.08 -9.18
C ILE A 309 -1.17 3.54 -10.62
N ALA A 310 -1.85 4.60 -11.07
CA ALA A 310 -1.77 5.05 -12.45
C ALA A 310 -0.41 5.70 -12.78
N SER A 311 0.08 6.57 -11.89
CA SER A 311 1.38 7.23 -12.06
C SER A 311 2.55 6.25 -11.92
N GLY A 312 2.44 5.28 -11.00
CA GLY A 312 3.39 4.18 -10.82
C GLY A 312 3.34 3.12 -11.93
N GLY A 313 2.28 3.10 -12.75
CA GLY A 313 2.16 2.22 -13.91
C GLY A 313 1.70 0.80 -13.59
N ALA A 314 1.00 0.60 -12.48
CA ALA A 314 0.52 -0.71 -12.03
C ALA A 314 -0.88 -1.09 -12.55
N ARG A 315 -1.54 -0.25 -13.36
CA ARG A 315 -2.84 -0.60 -13.96
C ARG A 315 -2.89 -1.94 -14.70
N PRO A 316 -1.83 -2.38 -15.42
CA PRO A 316 -1.83 -3.70 -16.06
C PRO A 316 -2.01 -4.88 -15.10
N LEU A 317 -1.78 -4.66 -13.80
CA LEU A 317 -1.88 -5.68 -12.77
C LEU A 317 -3.27 -5.74 -12.12
N LEU A 318 -4.17 -4.82 -12.45
CA LEU A 318 -5.50 -4.75 -11.88
C LEU A 318 -6.47 -5.70 -12.59
N HIS A 319 -7.37 -6.28 -11.79
CA HIS A 319 -8.59 -6.89 -12.31
C HIS A 319 -9.64 -5.81 -12.66
N ALA A 320 -9.78 -4.82 -11.78
CA ALA A 320 -10.65 -3.67 -11.99
C ALA A 320 -10.07 -2.40 -11.33
N HIS A 321 -10.57 -1.24 -11.74
CA HIS A 321 -10.23 0.05 -11.13
C HIS A 321 -11.52 0.82 -10.88
N VAL A 322 -11.71 1.29 -9.65
CA VAL A 322 -12.90 2.00 -9.20
C VAL A 322 -12.55 3.37 -8.63
N ASN A 323 -13.53 4.26 -8.53
CA ASN A 323 -13.29 5.58 -7.95
C ASN A 323 -13.42 5.55 -6.42
N GLU A 324 -14.46 4.88 -5.92
CA GLU A 324 -14.74 4.77 -4.49
C GLU A 324 -14.93 3.30 -4.06
N LEU A 325 -14.84 3.03 -2.75
CA LEU A 325 -14.99 1.66 -2.22
C LEU A 325 -16.34 1.02 -2.55
N LEU A 326 -17.42 1.81 -2.52
CA LEU A 326 -18.77 1.31 -2.81
C LEU A 326 -18.91 0.82 -4.26
N ASP A 327 -18.16 1.38 -5.20
CA ASP A 327 -18.15 0.96 -6.61
C ASP A 327 -17.55 -0.45 -6.78
N ALA A 328 -16.79 -0.95 -5.80
CA ALA A 328 -16.25 -2.31 -5.82
C ALA A 328 -17.29 -3.37 -5.43
N LEU A 329 -18.38 -2.99 -4.75
CA LEU A 329 -19.37 -3.95 -4.24
C LEU A 329 -20.00 -4.83 -5.34
N PRO A 330 -20.47 -4.29 -6.49
CA PRO A 330 -21.03 -5.14 -7.54
C PRO A 330 -20.06 -6.21 -8.02
N LEU A 331 -18.78 -5.86 -8.19
CA LEU A 331 -17.73 -6.80 -8.58
C LEU A 331 -17.52 -7.89 -7.52
N ILE A 332 -17.38 -7.49 -6.25
CA ILE A 332 -17.18 -8.38 -5.10
C ILE A 332 -18.34 -9.36 -4.93
N LEU A 333 -19.58 -8.90 -5.18
CA LEU A 333 -20.81 -9.65 -5.01
C LEU A 333 -21.26 -10.42 -6.26
N GLY A 334 -20.64 -10.16 -7.42
CA GLY A 334 -21.01 -10.78 -8.70
C GLY A 334 -22.33 -10.28 -9.27
N GLN A 335 -22.59 -8.97 -9.14
CA GLN A 335 -23.79 -8.27 -9.61
C GLN A 335 -23.50 -7.45 -10.87
#